data_AF-A0A662H9J6-F1
#
_entry.id   AF-A0A662H9J6-F1
#
_cell.length_a   1.000
_cell.length_b   1.000
_cell.length_c   1.000
_cell.angle_alpha   90.00
_cell.angle_beta   90.00
_cell.angle_gamma   90.00
#
_symmetry.space_group_name_H-M   'P 1'
#
loop_
_entity.id
_entity.type
_entity.pdbx_description
1 polymer ?
#
loop_
_entity_poly.entity_id
_entity_poly.type
_entity_poly.pdbx_seq_one_letter_code
_entity_poly.pdbx_strand_id
1 'polypeptide(L)'
;MYTVIVRAKKDADALKATLKVFYKNWDIRVKTLHGVRTLEKFYDNLLDAIDPDRFNIVLVGREDRDKIGLEKGMPINVAFFLVPKNKVRNARLTTIRESLENGRAKFRNVIYWNKTYILGRSEGVKLDFDALPAYDNFFLFGEKGLKALSNFLGDISGILLLVRKLGGVHDVFSG
;
A
#
# COMPACT_ATOMS: atom_id res chain seq x y z
N MET A 1 0.36 -5.17 12.62
CA MET A 1 -0.95 -4.84 13.22
C MET A 1 -1.70 -3.90 12.28
N TYR A 2 -2.88 -4.28 11.76
CA TYR A 2 -3.59 -3.52 10.71
C TYR A 2 -4.99 -3.07 11.14
N THR A 3 -5.45 -1.94 10.62
CA THR A 3 -6.87 -1.54 10.63
C THR A 3 -7.33 -1.44 9.18
N VAL A 4 -8.37 -2.16 8.81
CA VAL A 4 -8.96 -2.10 7.47
C VAL A 4 -10.26 -1.34 7.55
N ILE A 5 -10.34 -0.27 6.78
CA ILE A 5 -11.43 0.69 6.76
C ILE A 5 -12.19 0.51 5.46
N VAL A 6 -13.51 0.34 5.56
CA VAL A 6 -14.40 0.21 4.40
C VAL A 6 -15.57 1.17 4.53
N ARG A 7 -16.22 1.50 3.42
CA ARG A 7 -17.27 2.51 3.42
C ARG A 7 -18.49 2.09 4.25
N ALA A 8 -19.02 0.89 4.05
CA ALA A 8 -20.30 0.47 4.64
C ALA A 8 -20.24 -0.84 5.42
N LYS A 9 -21.23 -1.07 6.30
CA LYS A 9 -21.36 -2.31 7.10
C LYS A 9 -21.31 -3.58 6.24
N LYS A 10 -22.05 -3.62 5.13
CA LYS A 10 -22.06 -4.79 4.23
C LYS A 10 -20.70 -5.08 3.59
N ASP A 11 -19.88 -4.05 3.36
CA ASP A 11 -18.50 -4.24 2.89
C ASP A 11 -17.62 -4.82 4.01
N ALA A 12 -17.85 -4.39 5.25
CA ALA A 12 -17.16 -4.90 6.42
C ALA A 12 -17.49 -6.36 6.70
N ASP A 13 -18.74 -6.77 6.50
CA ASP A 13 -19.16 -8.16 6.67
C ASP A 13 -18.45 -9.08 5.67
N ALA A 14 -18.35 -8.67 4.39
CA ALA A 14 -17.60 -9.40 3.36
C ALA A 14 -16.10 -9.48 3.69
N LEU A 15 -15.54 -8.38 4.20
CA LEU A 15 -14.15 -8.35 4.65
C LEU A 15 -13.93 -9.28 5.85
N LYS A 16 -14.78 -9.24 6.88
CA LYS A 16 -14.70 -10.13 8.05
C LYS A 16 -14.78 -11.61 7.64
N ALA A 17 -15.66 -11.94 6.69
CA ALA A 17 -15.73 -13.29 6.12
C ALA A 17 -14.40 -13.68 5.45
N THR A 18 -13.79 -12.76 4.71
CA THR A 18 -12.46 -12.96 4.09
C THR A 18 -11.38 -13.19 5.16
N LEU A 19 -11.35 -12.36 6.20
CA LEU A 19 -10.38 -12.46 7.30
C LEU A 19 -10.49 -13.80 8.04
N LYS A 20 -11.71 -14.30 8.27
CA LYS A 20 -11.95 -15.59 8.90
C LYS A 20 -11.33 -16.76 8.14
N VAL A 21 -11.28 -16.68 6.80
CA VAL A 21 -10.75 -17.73 5.93
C VAL A 21 -9.23 -17.63 5.78
N PHE A 22 -8.71 -16.43 5.51
CA PHE A 22 -7.31 -16.27 5.08
C PHE A 22 -6.36 -15.70 6.15
N TYR A 23 -6.89 -15.09 7.21
CA TYR A 23 -6.10 -14.36 8.21
C TYR A 23 -6.52 -14.72 9.64
N LYS A 24 -6.83 -16.01 9.86
CA LYS A 24 -7.20 -16.49 11.20
C LYS A 24 -6.08 -16.17 12.19
N ASN A 25 -6.43 -15.59 13.32
CA ASN A 25 -5.52 -15.15 14.40
C ASN A 25 -4.61 -13.96 14.08
N TRP A 26 -4.77 -13.30 12.92
CA TRP A 26 -4.03 -12.08 12.66
C TRP A 26 -4.69 -10.89 13.38
N ASP A 27 -3.87 -9.97 13.89
CA ASP A 27 -4.38 -8.73 14.48
C ASP A 27 -4.77 -7.71 13.39
N ILE A 28 -5.99 -7.88 12.89
CA ILE A 28 -6.63 -7.03 11.89
C ILE A 28 -7.96 -6.51 12.43
N ARG A 29 -8.05 -5.21 12.67
CA ARG A 29 -9.30 -4.52 13.04
C ARG A 29 -10.07 -4.15 11.79
N VAL A 30 -11.39 -4.18 11.85
CA VAL A 30 -12.26 -3.71 10.76
C VAL A 30 -13.09 -2.53 11.25
N LYS A 31 -12.97 -1.38 10.60
CA LYS A 31 -13.77 -0.17 10.86
C LYS A 31 -14.61 0.19 9.63
N THR A 32 -15.67 0.95 9.86
CA THR A 32 -16.58 1.39 8.79
C THR A 32 -16.75 2.89 8.80
N LEU A 33 -16.93 3.49 7.64
CA LEU A 33 -17.27 4.92 7.50
C LEU A 33 -18.80 5.17 7.51
N HIS A 34 -19.57 4.24 8.06
CA HIS A 34 -21.02 4.36 8.24
C HIS A 34 -21.84 4.60 6.95
N GLY A 35 -21.30 4.21 5.79
CA GLY A 35 -22.01 4.24 4.51
C GLY A 35 -22.12 5.63 3.87
N VAL A 36 -21.32 6.59 4.32
CA VAL A 36 -21.23 7.93 3.73
C VAL A 36 -20.98 7.89 2.22
N ARG A 37 -21.51 8.88 1.51
CA ARG A 37 -21.45 8.96 0.03
C ARG A 37 -20.68 10.17 -0.48
N THR A 38 -20.80 11.30 0.22
CA THR A 38 -20.11 12.54 -0.16
C THR A 38 -18.63 12.44 0.19
N LEU A 39 -17.79 13.13 -0.59
CA LEU A 39 -16.34 13.15 -0.40
C LEU A 39 -15.96 13.75 0.96
N GLU A 40 -16.59 14.86 1.34
CA GLU A 40 -16.36 15.57 2.60
C GLU A 40 -16.63 14.68 3.82
N LYS A 41 -17.84 14.11 3.93
CA LYS A 41 -18.18 13.20 5.03
C LYS A 41 -17.34 11.91 5.03
N PHE A 42 -16.87 11.48 3.86
CA PHE A 42 -15.94 10.36 3.78
C PHE A 42 -14.59 10.72 4.38
N TYR A 43 -14.08 11.92 4.08
CA TYR A 43 -12.85 12.45 4.64
C TYR A 43 -12.94 12.59 6.16
N ASP A 44 -13.99 13.24 6.69
CA ASP A 44 -14.16 13.44 8.13
C ASP A 44 -14.23 12.11 8.88
N ASN A 45 -15.12 11.21 8.44
CA ASN A 45 -15.25 9.89 9.06
C ASN A 45 -13.97 9.07 8.93
N LEU A 46 -13.18 9.27 7.87
CA LEU A 46 -11.92 8.58 7.70
C LEU A 46 -10.89 9.07 8.72
N LEU A 47 -10.79 10.37 8.97
CA LEU A 47 -9.91 10.93 10.01
C LEU A 47 -10.22 10.33 11.38
N ASP A 48 -11.49 10.22 11.74
CA ASP A 48 -11.93 9.61 13.01
C ASP A 48 -11.66 8.10 13.07
N ALA A 49 -11.70 7.43 11.91
CA ALA A 49 -11.49 5.99 11.83
C ALA A 49 -10.01 5.60 11.85
N ILE A 50 -9.09 6.49 11.46
CA ILE A 50 -7.65 6.20 11.45
C ILE A 50 -7.17 5.86 12.85
N ASP A 51 -6.41 4.77 12.95
CA ASP A 51 -5.74 4.36 14.19
C ASP A 51 -4.26 4.75 14.06
N PRO A 52 -3.76 5.73 14.84
CA PRO A 52 -2.41 6.28 14.66
C PRO A 52 -1.31 5.24 14.90
N ASP A 53 -1.57 4.22 15.73
CA ASP A 53 -0.60 3.19 16.12
C ASP A 53 -0.65 1.95 15.20
N ARG A 54 -1.43 2.02 14.11
CA ARG A 54 -1.64 0.90 13.18
C ARG A 54 -1.43 1.33 11.73
N PHE A 55 -1.22 0.33 10.88
CA PHE A 55 -1.30 0.53 9.44
C PHE A 55 -2.76 0.46 8.99
N ASN A 56 -3.26 1.54 8.39
CA ASN A 56 -4.65 1.74 8.01
C ASN A 56 -4.84 1.52 6.50
N ILE A 57 -5.58 0.49 6.13
CA ILE A 57 -5.86 0.15 4.73
C ILE A 57 -7.30 0.52 4.42
N VAL A 58 -7.50 1.46 3.49
CA VAL A 58 -8.82 1.86 3.03
C VAL A 58 -9.15 1.10 1.75
N LEU A 59 -10.14 0.19 1.82
CA LEU A 59 -10.61 -0.53 0.64
C LEU A 59 -11.85 0.17 0.08
N VAL A 60 -11.77 0.58 -1.19
CA VAL A 60 -12.86 1.24 -1.91
C VAL A 60 -13.23 0.48 -3.17
N GLY A 61 -14.52 0.48 -3.53
CA GLY A 61 -14.97 -0.04 -4.82
C GLY A 61 -14.89 1.02 -5.92
N ARG A 62 -15.19 0.63 -7.16
CA ARG A 62 -15.18 1.55 -8.33
C ARG A 62 -16.15 2.73 -8.19
N GLU A 63 -17.25 2.56 -7.44
CA GLU A 63 -18.19 3.67 -7.19
C GLU A 63 -17.60 4.76 -6.30
N ASP A 64 -16.53 4.46 -5.57
CA ASP A 64 -15.84 5.35 -4.65
C ASP A 64 -14.42 5.68 -5.14
N ARG A 65 -14.16 5.51 -6.45
CA ARG A 65 -12.84 5.73 -7.06
C ARG A 65 -12.35 7.17 -6.88
N ASP A 66 -13.26 8.13 -6.90
CA ASP A 66 -13.02 9.54 -6.67
C ASP A 66 -12.30 9.80 -5.33
N LYS A 67 -12.56 8.95 -4.32
CA LYS A 67 -12.05 9.12 -2.95
C LYS A 67 -10.60 8.68 -2.77
N ILE A 68 -10.04 7.95 -3.74
CA ILE A 68 -8.63 7.51 -3.70
C ILE A 68 -7.68 8.70 -3.71
N GLY A 69 -8.08 9.82 -4.34
CA GLY A 69 -7.28 11.04 -4.38
C GLY A 69 -6.94 11.58 -2.99
N LEU A 70 -7.74 11.27 -1.97
CA LEU A 70 -7.50 11.66 -0.59
C LEU A 70 -6.21 11.08 0.00
N GLU A 71 -5.74 9.93 -0.51
CA GLU A 71 -4.55 9.24 -0.01
C GLU A 71 -3.35 10.19 0.09
N LYS A 72 -3.18 11.12 -0.87
CA LYS A 72 -2.05 12.06 -0.89
C LYS A 72 -1.99 12.96 0.35
N GLY A 73 -3.14 13.36 0.91
CA GLY A 73 -3.23 14.22 2.10
C GLY A 73 -3.33 13.46 3.42
N MET A 74 -3.30 12.13 3.40
CA MET A 74 -3.45 11.31 4.61
C MET A 74 -2.11 11.03 5.29
N PRO A 75 -2.09 10.75 6.60
CA PRO A 75 -0.91 10.28 7.33
C PRO A 75 -0.23 9.08 6.64
N ILE A 76 1.10 8.94 6.77
CA ILE A 76 1.90 7.94 6.04
C ILE A 76 1.51 6.49 6.31
N ASN A 77 0.87 6.22 7.46
CA ASN A 77 0.35 4.91 7.84
C ASN A 77 -1.02 4.59 7.19
N VAL A 78 -1.51 5.41 6.26
CA VAL A 78 -2.75 5.18 5.51
C VAL A 78 -2.45 4.81 4.07
N ALA A 79 -3.06 3.73 3.58
CA ALA A 79 -2.97 3.30 2.19
C ALA A 79 -4.35 3.00 1.62
N PHE A 80 -4.65 3.53 0.44
CA PHE A 80 -5.90 3.24 -0.27
C PHE A 80 -5.69 2.11 -1.27
N PHE A 81 -6.68 1.26 -1.47
CA PHE A 81 -6.67 0.30 -2.56
C PHE A 81 -8.05 0.15 -3.20
N LEU A 82 -8.06 0.18 -4.53
CA LEU A 82 -9.26 -0.01 -5.33
C LEU A 82 -9.54 -1.50 -5.53
N VAL A 83 -10.61 -1.99 -4.92
CA VAL A 83 -11.14 -3.33 -5.21
C VAL A 83 -11.75 -3.31 -6.62
N PRO A 84 -11.43 -4.27 -7.50
CA PRO A 84 -11.84 -4.24 -8.92
C PRO A 84 -13.31 -4.64 -9.13
N LYS A 85 -14.22 -4.12 -8.30
CA LYS A 85 -15.67 -4.30 -8.33
C LYS A 85 -16.36 -3.00 -7.93
N ASN A 86 -17.65 -2.85 -8.27
CA ASN A 86 -18.40 -1.62 -7.94
C ASN A 86 -18.39 -1.32 -6.44
N LYS A 87 -18.61 -2.35 -5.61
CA LYS A 87 -18.54 -2.31 -4.14
C LYS A 87 -17.63 -3.41 -3.63
N VAL A 88 -17.01 -3.22 -2.48
CA VAL A 88 -16.12 -4.23 -1.86
C VAL A 88 -16.90 -5.53 -1.61
N ARG A 89 -18.14 -5.46 -1.10
CA ARG A 89 -19.01 -6.62 -0.89
C ARG A 89 -19.35 -7.44 -2.14
N ASN A 90 -19.16 -6.88 -3.33
CA ASN A 90 -19.42 -7.58 -4.59
C ASN A 90 -18.20 -8.42 -5.05
N ALA A 91 -17.07 -8.32 -4.37
CA ALA A 91 -15.87 -9.09 -4.68
C ALA A 91 -15.92 -10.48 -4.02
N ARG A 92 -15.31 -11.47 -4.69
CA ARG A 92 -15.07 -12.78 -4.09
C ARG A 92 -14.06 -12.64 -2.96
N LEU A 93 -14.08 -13.55 -1.99
CA LEU A 93 -13.17 -13.52 -0.84
C LEU A 93 -11.70 -13.47 -1.29
N THR A 94 -11.33 -14.21 -2.33
CA THR A 94 -9.97 -14.19 -2.91
C THR A 94 -9.57 -12.82 -3.46
N THR A 95 -10.48 -12.13 -4.14
CA THR A 95 -10.25 -10.77 -4.66
C THR A 95 -10.12 -9.75 -3.54
N ILE A 96 -10.90 -9.89 -2.44
CA ILE A 96 -10.75 -9.05 -1.25
C ILE A 96 -9.38 -9.30 -0.60
N ARG A 97 -8.97 -10.57 -0.47
CA ARG A 97 -7.64 -10.95 0.04
C ARG A 97 -6.52 -10.33 -0.79
N GLU A 98 -6.55 -10.46 -2.11
CA GLU A 98 -5.56 -9.85 -3.01
C GLU A 98 -5.53 -8.32 -2.87
N SER A 99 -6.69 -7.69 -2.78
CA SER A 99 -6.78 -6.24 -2.57
C SER A 99 -6.17 -5.82 -1.23
N LEU A 100 -6.39 -6.61 -0.17
CA LEU A 100 -5.79 -6.39 1.13
C LEU A 100 -4.27 -6.55 1.09
N GLU A 101 -3.76 -7.61 0.44
CA GLU A 101 -2.32 -7.82 0.28
C GLU A 101 -1.65 -6.67 -0.48
N ASN A 102 -2.26 -6.21 -1.58
CA ASN A 102 -1.75 -5.05 -2.32
C ASN A 102 -1.78 -3.77 -1.48
N GLY A 103 -2.83 -3.56 -0.69
CA GLY A 103 -2.90 -2.45 0.27
C GLY A 103 -1.77 -2.53 1.31
N ARG A 104 -1.46 -3.72 1.83
CA ARG A 104 -0.34 -3.95 2.77
C ARG A 104 1.01 -3.70 2.12
N ALA A 105 1.17 -4.11 0.86
CA ALA A 105 2.42 -3.97 0.11
C ALA A 105 2.81 -2.49 -0.07
N LYS A 106 1.84 -1.57 -0.20
CA LYS A 106 2.13 -0.14 -0.27
C LYS A 106 2.97 0.40 0.89
N PHE A 107 2.77 -0.10 2.11
CA PHE A 107 3.58 0.36 3.26
C PHE A 107 5.05 -0.04 3.17
N ARG A 108 5.35 -1.12 2.44
CA ARG A 108 6.72 -1.63 2.27
C ARG A 108 7.37 -1.12 0.99
N ASN A 109 6.57 -0.95 -0.06
CA ASN A 109 7.05 -0.84 -1.45
C ASN A 109 6.75 0.50 -2.11
N VAL A 110 6.19 1.47 -1.38
CA VAL A 110 6.18 2.86 -1.84
C VAL A 110 7.47 3.52 -1.39
N ILE A 111 8.25 4.01 -2.35
CA ILE A 111 9.52 4.69 -2.09
C ILE A 111 9.54 6.02 -2.85
N TYR A 112 10.01 7.06 -2.17
CA TYR A 112 10.25 8.38 -2.73
C TYR A 112 11.74 8.70 -2.70
N TRP A 113 12.18 9.49 -3.67
CA TRP A 113 13.52 10.06 -3.73
C TRP A 113 13.46 11.56 -3.41
N ASN A 114 14.23 11.96 -2.39
CA ASN A 114 14.50 13.36 -2.06
C ASN A 114 15.89 13.45 -1.41
N LYS A 115 16.95 13.56 -2.24
CA LYS A 115 18.38 13.48 -1.85
C LYS A 115 18.80 12.16 -1.19
N THR A 116 17.85 11.38 -0.71
CA THR A 116 17.95 10.04 -0.18
C THR A 116 16.64 9.30 -0.47
N TYR A 117 16.65 7.98 -0.32
CA TYR A 117 15.45 7.16 -0.44
C TYR A 117 14.64 7.22 0.86
N ILE A 118 13.35 7.51 0.72
CA ILE A 118 12.40 7.61 1.82
C ILE A 118 11.36 6.49 1.65
N LEU A 119 11.26 5.62 2.66
CA LEU A 119 10.23 4.59 2.72
C LEU A 119 8.87 5.23 3.06
N GLY A 120 7.88 5.00 2.21
CA GLY A 120 6.55 5.57 2.35
C GLY A 120 6.36 6.84 1.53
N ARG A 121 5.16 7.43 1.67
CA ARG A 121 4.80 8.67 0.98
C ARG A 121 5.58 9.85 1.59
N SER A 122 6.16 10.69 0.74
CA SER A 122 6.96 11.86 1.14
C SER A 122 6.90 12.95 0.06
N GLU A 123 7.49 14.10 0.33
CA GLU A 123 7.90 15.04 -0.71
C GLU A 123 9.00 14.44 -1.61
N GLY A 124 9.08 14.90 -2.86
CA GLY A 124 10.05 14.44 -3.86
C GLY A 124 9.43 13.58 -4.96
N VAL A 125 10.25 12.76 -5.61
CA VAL A 125 9.84 11.93 -6.75
C VAL A 125 9.48 10.53 -6.26
N LYS A 126 8.24 10.10 -6.50
CA LYS A 126 7.86 8.70 -6.29
C LYS A 126 8.58 7.83 -7.32
N LEU A 127 9.25 6.77 -6.87
CA LEU A 127 9.88 5.82 -7.79
C LEU A 127 8.82 5.07 -8.61
N ASP A 128 9.11 4.86 -9.89
CA ASP A 128 8.16 4.31 -10.87
C ASP A 128 8.19 2.78 -10.91
N PHE A 129 7.58 2.17 -9.90
CA PHE A 129 7.29 0.73 -9.91
C PHE A 129 6.03 0.42 -9.10
N ASP A 130 5.42 -0.74 -9.41
CA ASP A 130 4.24 -1.20 -8.70
C ASP A 130 4.57 -1.66 -7.27
N ALA A 131 3.72 -1.26 -6.32
CA ALA A 131 3.83 -1.71 -4.94
C ALA A 131 3.16 -3.10 -4.76
N LEU A 132 3.71 -4.14 -5.39
CA LEU A 132 3.15 -5.50 -5.31
C LEU A 132 3.64 -6.25 -4.06
N PRO A 133 2.85 -7.18 -3.49
CA PRO A 133 3.23 -7.96 -2.31
C PRO A 133 4.50 -8.78 -2.49
N ALA A 134 4.77 -9.24 -3.72
CA ALA A 134 5.93 -10.06 -4.07
C ALA A 134 7.22 -9.25 -4.24
N TYR A 135 7.16 -7.92 -4.20
CA TYR A 135 8.33 -7.08 -4.36
C TYR A 135 8.97 -6.79 -3.01
N ASP A 136 10.29 -6.66 -3.02
CA ASP A 136 11.08 -6.32 -1.83
C ASP A 136 12.20 -5.32 -2.20
N ASN A 137 12.52 -4.46 -1.25
CA ASN A 137 13.47 -3.36 -1.41
C ASN A 137 14.72 -3.64 -0.60
N PHE A 138 15.89 -3.49 -1.23
CA PHE A 138 17.19 -3.70 -0.62
C PHE A 138 18.03 -2.44 -0.77
N PHE A 139 18.38 -1.83 0.36
CA PHE A 139 19.33 -0.74 0.39
C PHE A 139 20.75 -1.30 0.37
N LEU A 140 21.52 -0.92 -0.63
CA LEU A 140 22.89 -1.37 -0.78
C LEU A 140 23.82 -0.22 -0.40
N PHE A 141 24.54 -0.41 0.70
CA PHE A 141 25.47 0.56 1.25
C PHE A 141 26.91 0.11 1.06
N GLY A 142 27.78 1.07 0.78
CA GLY A 142 29.23 0.88 0.72
C GLY A 142 29.75 0.33 -0.62
N GLU A 143 31.07 0.35 -0.76
CA GLU A 143 31.76 0.05 -2.02
C GLU A 143 31.53 -1.37 -2.54
N LYS A 144 31.29 -2.34 -1.65
CA LYS A 144 31.08 -3.74 -2.06
C LYS A 144 29.81 -3.92 -2.88
N GLY A 145 28.71 -3.27 -2.47
CA GLY A 145 27.44 -3.31 -3.19
C GLY A 145 27.54 -2.61 -4.55
N LEU A 146 28.19 -1.44 -4.57
CA LEU A 146 28.51 -0.70 -5.80
C LEU A 146 29.32 -1.58 -6.77
N LYS A 147 30.49 -2.10 -6.35
CA LYS A 147 31.35 -2.95 -7.18
C LYS A 147 30.62 -4.19 -7.70
N ALA A 148 29.80 -4.83 -6.87
CA ALA A 148 29.04 -6.00 -7.28
C ALA A 148 28.05 -5.67 -8.41
N LEU A 149 27.37 -4.53 -8.35
CA LEU A 149 26.38 -4.12 -9.34
C LEU A 149 27.00 -3.43 -10.57
N SER A 150 28.13 -2.74 -10.41
CA SER A 150 28.85 -2.10 -11.54
C SER A 150 29.28 -3.10 -12.59
N ASN A 151 29.58 -4.34 -12.20
CA ASN A 151 29.89 -5.43 -13.13
C ASN A 151 28.74 -5.76 -14.10
N PHE A 152 27.50 -5.44 -13.74
CA PHE A 152 26.30 -5.72 -14.54
C PHE A 152 25.72 -4.47 -15.19
N LEU A 153 25.87 -3.30 -14.55
CA LEU A 153 25.17 -2.07 -14.92
C LEU A 153 26.12 -0.96 -15.42
N GLY A 154 27.43 -1.17 -15.35
CA GLY A 154 28.44 -0.16 -15.68
C GLY A 154 28.70 0.82 -14.55
N ASP A 155 29.06 2.06 -14.89
CA ASP A 155 29.37 3.10 -13.91
C ASP A 155 28.10 3.55 -13.17
N ILE A 156 28.02 3.14 -11.91
CA ILE A 156 26.97 3.51 -10.96
C ILE A 156 27.62 4.09 -9.70
N SER A 157 26.96 5.05 -9.08
CA SER A 157 27.49 5.78 -7.93
C SER A 157 26.38 6.28 -7.03
N GLY A 158 26.73 6.62 -5.79
CA GLY A 158 25.78 7.14 -4.82
C GLY A 158 25.07 6.05 -4.03
N ILE A 159 23.89 6.37 -3.51
CA ILE A 159 23.11 5.43 -2.71
C ILE A 159 22.33 4.55 -3.68
N LEU A 160 22.45 3.23 -3.50
CA LEU A 160 21.78 2.26 -4.35
C LEU A 160 20.56 1.67 -3.66
N LEU A 161 19.47 1.58 -4.42
CA LEU A 161 18.27 0.84 -4.08
C LEU A 161 18.01 -0.23 -5.12
N LEU A 162 17.96 -1.48 -4.68
CA LEU A 162 17.60 -2.61 -5.52
C LEU A 162 16.18 -3.06 -5.18
N VAL A 163 15.31 -3.06 -6.18
CA VAL A 163 13.92 -3.51 -6.07
C VAL A 163 13.79 -4.86 -6.76
N ARG A 164 13.65 -5.92 -5.97
CA ARG A 164 13.39 -7.26 -6.48
C ARG A 164 11.94 -7.36 -6.94
N LYS A 165 11.74 -7.74 -8.20
CA LYS A 165 10.43 -8.00 -8.81
C LYS A 165 10.21 -9.49 -9.07
N LEU A 166 9.07 -9.80 -9.67
CA LEU A 166 8.75 -11.16 -10.14
C LEU A 166 9.66 -11.59 -11.28
N GLY A 167 9.81 -12.90 -11.46
CA GLY A 167 10.55 -13.48 -12.59
C GLY A 167 12.06 -13.25 -12.55
N GLY A 168 12.64 -12.89 -11.39
CA GLY A 168 14.07 -12.61 -11.26
C GLY A 168 14.50 -11.26 -11.81
N VAL A 169 13.55 -10.39 -12.19
CA VAL A 169 13.84 -9.02 -12.62
C VAL A 169 14.17 -8.17 -11.39
N HIS A 170 15.19 -7.35 -11.49
CA HIS A 170 15.59 -6.41 -10.45
C HIS A 170 15.77 -5.03 -11.08
N ASP A 171 15.08 -4.03 -10.54
CA ASP A 171 15.38 -2.64 -10.87
C ASP A 171 16.46 -2.14 -9.92
N VAL A 172 17.39 -1.35 -10.44
CA VAL A 172 18.39 -0.65 -9.63
C VAL A 172 18.22 0.84 -9.84
N PHE A 173 17.95 1.54 -8.74
CA PHE A 173 17.96 2.98 -8.69
C PHE A 173 19.30 3.44 -8.10
N SER A 174 19.85 4.50 -8.70
CA SER A 174 21.09 5.16 -8.28
C SER A 174 20.76 6.64 -8.12
N GLY A 175 21.09 7.23 -6.97
CA GLY A 175 20.82 8.63 -6.67
C GLY A 175 21.94 9.31 -5.91
#